data_AF-A0A494WSP6-F1
#
_entry.id   AF-A0A494WSP6-F1
#
_cell.length_a   1.000
_cell.length_b   1.000
_cell.length_c   1.000
_cell.angle_alpha   90.00
_cell.angle_beta   90.00
_cell.angle_gamma   90.00
#
_symmetry.space_group_name_H-M   'P 1'
#
loop_
_entity.id
_entity.type
_entity.pdbx_description
1 polymer ?
#
loop_
_entity_poly.entity_id
_entity_poly.type
_entity_poly.pdbx_seq_one_letter_code
_entity_poly.pdbx_strand_id
1 'polypeptide(L)' 'MKNERLIDLRVKAGLTQEQVAEAIGISQSMIAHIEAGRREPRKHIKIRLAKFFGVSVEWLFYEQFDYLKSCSTGT' A
#
# COMPACT_ATOMS: atom_id res chain seq x y z
N MET A 1 -7.29 7.11 -3.76
CA MET A 1 -6.81 6.21 -4.83
C MET A 1 -6.37 4.90 -4.18
N LYS A 2 -6.68 3.74 -4.77
CA LYS A 2 -6.35 2.42 -4.21
C LYS A 2 -4.83 2.25 -4.07
N ASN A 3 -4.35 1.59 -3.01
CA ASN A 3 -2.95 1.20 -2.89
C ASN A 3 -2.72 -0.17 -3.53
N GLU A 4 -2.49 -0.18 -4.84
CA GLU A 4 -2.31 -1.42 -5.62
C GLU A 4 -1.07 -2.21 -5.20
N ARG A 5 0.02 -1.53 -4.82
CA ARG A 5 1.26 -2.18 -4.37
C ARG A 5 1.07 -3.00 -3.11
N LEU A 6 0.35 -2.46 -2.13
CA LEU A 6 0.04 -3.17 -0.89
C LEU A 6 -0.80 -4.43 -1.17
N ILE A 7 -1.79 -4.31 -2.06
CA ILE A 7 -2.65 -5.43 -2.45
C ILE A 7 -1.85 -6.51 -3.16
N ASP A 8 -1.02 -6.13 -4.12
CA ASP A 8 -0.18 -7.06 -4.88
C ASP A 8 0.78 -7.83 -3.99
N LEU A 9 1.45 -7.15 -3.05
CA LEU A 9 2.33 -7.79 -2.09
C LEU A 9 1.57 -8.81 -1.24
N ARG A 10 0.40 -8.43 -0.73
CA ARG A 10 -0.44 -9.32 0.08
C ARG A 10 -0.89 -10.55 -0.72
N VAL A 11 -1.37 -10.36 -1.94
CA VAL A 11 -1.87 -11.44 -2.81
C VAL A 11 -0.74 -12.38 -3.24
N LYS A 12 0.43 -11.84 -3.61
CA LYS A 12 1.62 -12.63 -3.94
C LYS A 12 2.13 -13.45 -2.75
N ALA A 13 1.98 -12.93 -1.54
CA ALA A 13 2.29 -13.65 -0.31
C ALA A 13 1.21 -14.70 0.08
N GLY A 14 0.09 -14.77 -0.63
CA GLY A 14 -1.01 -15.69 -0.32
C GLY A 14 -1.76 -15.33 0.98
N LEU A 15 -1.68 -14.08 1.42
CA LEU A 15 -2.22 -13.64 2.72
C LEU A 15 -3.60 -13.00 2.59
N THR A 16 -4.44 -13.23 3.59
CA THR A 16 -5.69 -12.48 3.78
C THR A 16 -5.40 -11.12 4.41
N GLN A 17 -6.36 -10.18 4.31
CA GLN A 17 -6.23 -8.88 4.99
C GLN A 17 -6.14 -9.05 6.51
N GLU A 18 -6.82 -10.06 7.05
CA GLU A 18 -6.80 -10.39 8.48
C GLU A 18 -5.42 -10.87 8.93
N GLN A 19 -4.79 -11.77 8.16
CA GLN A 19 -3.44 -12.25 8.47
C GLN A 19 -2.40 -11.12 8.46
N VAL A 20 -2.48 -10.20 7.50
CA VAL A 20 -1.60 -9.01 7.49
C VAL A 20 -1.88 -8.13 8.72
N ALA A 21 -3.16 -7.90 9.02
CA ALA A 21 -3.56 -7.07 10.15
C ALA A 21 -3.07 -7.64 11.49
N GLU A 22 -3.18 -8.95 11.69
CA GLU A 22 -2.67 -9.67 12.85
C GLU A 22 -1.15 -9.55 12.95
N ALA A 23 -0.42 -9.86 11.88
CA ALA A 23 1.04 -9.78 11.84
C ALA A 23 1.58 -8.38 12.17
N ILE A 24 0.85 -7.34 11.75
CA ILE A 24 1.18 -5.95 12.05
C ILE A 24 0.28 -5.32 13.10
N GLY A 25 -0.36 -6.11 13.97
CA GLY A 25 -1.14 -5.68 15.14
C GLY A 25 -2.05 -4.48 14.92
N ILE A 26 -2.95 -4.55 13.93
CA ILE A 26 -4.06 -3.61 13.70
C ILE A 26 -5.33 -4.39 13.36
N SER A 27 -6.47 -3.70 13.18
CA SER A 27 -7.70 -4.35 12.73
C SER A 27 -7.68 -4.68 11.24
N GLN A 28 -8.33 -5.78 10.85
CA GLN A 28 -8.55 -6.16 9.45
C GLN A 28 -9.19 -5.02 8.66
N SER A 29 -10.16 -4.32 9.25
CA SER A 29 -10.84 -3.19 8.58
C SER A 29 -9.88 -2.04 8.29
N MET A 30 -8.87 -1.81 9.13
CA MET A 30 -7.84 -0.80 8.86
C MET A 30 -7.03 -1.17 7.61
N ILE A 31 -6.62 -2.44 7.44
CA ILE A 31 -5.98 -2.90 6.21
C ILE A 31 -6.89 -2.67 5.00
N ALA A 32 -8.17 -3.07 5.09
CA ALA A 32 -9.12 -2.86 4.00
C ALA A 32 -9.26 -1.39 3.61
N HIS A 33 -9.31 -0.47 4.58
CA HIS A 33 -9.37 0.97 4.32
C HIS A 33 -8.07 1.52 3.71
N ILE A 34 -6.91 1.03 4.13
CA ILE A 34 -5.61 1.42 3.55
C ILE A 34 -5.52 0.93 2.10
N GLU A 35 -5.83 -0.35 1.85
CA GLU A 35 -5.83 -0.93 0.50
C GLU A 35 -6.79 -0.18 -0.43
N ALA A 36 -8.00 0.12 0.02
CA ALA A 36 -8.98 0.89 -0.74
C ALA A 36 -8.62 2.37 -0.89
N GLY A 37 -7.57 2.86 -0.23
CA GLY A 37 -7.20 4.28 -0.22
C GLY A 37 -8.23 5.18 0.44
N ARG A 38 -9.07 4.62 1.31
CA ARG A 38 -10.09 5.36 2.09
C ARG A 38 -9.49 5.96 3.35
N ARG A 39 -8.34 5.47 3.81
CA ARG A 39 -7.66 5.96 5.00
C ARG A 39 -6.17 6.01 4.82
N GLU A 40 -5.61 7.16 5.17
CA GLU A 40 -4.18 7.38 5.23
C GLU A 40 -3.62 6.78 6.54
N PRO A 41 -2.73 5.76 6.50
CA PRO A 41 -2.15 5.18 7.70
C PRO A 41 -1.15 6.12 8.37
N ARG A 42 -1.09 6.06 9.71
CA ARG A 42 -0.06 6.79 10.49
C ARG A 42 1.34 6.28 10.16
N LYS A 43 2.35 7.13 10.37
CA LYS A 43 3.78 6.83 10.10
C LYS A 43 4.22 5.46 10.62
N HIS A 44 3.87 5.11 11.86
CA HIS A 44 4.29 3.82 12.44
C HIS A 44 3.65 2.62 11.71
N ILE A 45 2.41 2.73 11.24
CA ILE A 45 1.75 1.67 10.45
C ILE A 45 2.40 1.53 9.09
N LYS A 46 2.72 2.65 8.42
CA LYS A 46 3.47 2.61 7.15
C LYS A 46 4.80 1.87 7.30
N ILE A 47 5.55 2.18 8.37
CA ILE A 47 6.83 1.52 8.66
C ILE A 47 6.63 0.02 8.92
N ARG A 48 5.59 -0.37 9.69
CA ARG A 48 5.31 -1.78 9.97
C ARG A 48 4.95 -2.56 8.71
N LEU A 49 4.10 -2.01 7.84
CA LEU A 49 3.74 -2.63 6.56
C LEU A 49 4.95 -2.76 5.64
N ALA A 50 5.74 -1.69 5.51
CA ALA A 50 6.94 -1.70 4.68
C ALA A 50 7.95 -2.75 5.18
N LYS A 51 8.19 -2.83 6.50
CA LYS A 51 9.05 -3.85 7.10
C LYS A 51 8.51 -5.27 6.92
N PHE A 52 7.20 -5.47 7.12
CA PHE A 52 6.56 -6.78 6.98
C PHE A 52 6.73 -7.36 5.58
N PHE A 53 6.61 -6.52 4.54
CA PHE A 53 6.81 -6.93 3.15
C PHE A 53 8.24 -6.76 2.61
N GLY A 54 9.18 -6.26 3.43
CA GLY A 54 10.58 -6.08 3.02
C GLY A 54 10.79 -5.00 1.94
N VAL A 55 9.94 -3.97 1.90
CA VAL A 55 10.02 -2.86 0.93
C VAL A 55 10.23 -1.52 1.63
N SER A 56 10.55 -0.46 0.88
CA SER A 56 10.63 0.90 1.45
C SER A 56 9.23 1.51 1.64
N VAL A 57 9.10 2.42 2.61
CA VAL A 57 7.85 3.19 2.82
C VAL A 57 7.55 4.06 1.59
N GLU A 58 8.60 4.63 0.99
CA GLU A 58 8.51 5.47 -0.21
C GLU A 58 7.88 4.72 -1.37
N TRP A 59 8.42 3.54 -1.68
CA TRP A 59 7.87 2.67 -2.71
C TRP A 59 6.45 2.20 -2.37
N LEU A 60 6.15 1.89 -1.11
CA LEU A 60 4.84 1.34 -0.75
C LEU A 60 3.71 2.40 -0.76
N PHE A 61 4.00 3.68 -0.51
CA PHE A 61 2.96 4.70 -0.29
C PHE A 61 3.08 5.97 -1.14
N TYR A 62 4.24 6.30 -1.72
CA TYR A 62 4.49 7.64 -2.25
C TYR A 62 5.02 7.67 -3.68
N GLU A 63 5.76 6.67 -4.16
CA GLU A 63 6.27 6.65 -5.54
C GLU A 63 5.15 6.42 -6.56
N GLN A 64 4.26 7.38 -6.76
CA GLN A 64 3.33 7.39 -7.86
C GLN A 64 3.94 8.22 -8.98
N PHE A 65 4.92 7.65 -9.69
CA PHE A 65 5.52 8.31 -10.84
C PHE A 65 4.51 8.33 -12.00
N ASP A 66 3.76 9.42 -12.08
CA ASP A 66 2.84 9.75 -13.19
C ASP A 66 3.64 10.31 -14.40
N TYR A 67 4.75 9.68 -14.77
CA TYR A 67 5.66 10.18 -15.83
C TYR A 67 5.11 10.03 -17.26
N LEU A 68 3.91 9.46 -17.44
CA LEU A 68 3.33 9.21 -18.77
C LEU A 68 2.08 10.04 -19.08
N LYS A 69 1.64 10.96 -18.22
CA LYS A 69 0.46 11.81 -18.50
C LYS A 69 0.76 13.18 -19.12
N SER A 70 2.03 13.53 -19.37
CA SER A 70 2.40 14.81 -19.99
C SER A 70 2.72 14.75 -21.49
N CYS A 71 2.79 13.57 -22.12
CA CYS A 71 2.96 13.46 -23.58
C CYS A 71 1.60 13.40 -24.30
N SER A 72 0.80 14.44 -24.15
CA SER A 72 -0.34 14.72 -25.02
C SER A 72 -0.50 16.22 -25.22
N THR A 73 0.50 16.86 -25.81
CA THR A 73 0.33 18.07 -26.65
C THR A 73 1.52 18.19 -27.60
N GLY A 74 1.26 18.37 -28.90
CA GLY A 74 2.19 19.04 -29.81
C GLY A 74 2.69 18.26 -31.03
N THR A 75 1.83 18.24 -32.07
CA THR A 75 2.14 18.19 -33.51
C THR A 75 2.45 16.84 -34.16
#